data_AF-A0A2P5MES9-F1
#
_entry.id   AF-A0A2P5MES9-F1
#
_cell.length_a   1.000
_cell.length_b   1.000
_cell.length_c   1.000
_cell.angle_alpha   90.00
_cell.angle_beta   90.00
_cell.angle_gamma   90.00
#
_symmetry.space_group_name_H-M   'P 1'
#
loop_
_entity.id
_entity.type
_entity.pdbx_description
1 polymer ?
#
loop_
_entity_poly.entity_id
_entity_poly.type
_entity_poly.pdbx_seq_one_letter_code
_entity_poly.pdbx_strand_id
1 'polypeptide(L)'
;MTNPRHIYELLLDHCSTEATVDNLTIGLVWTLCVNSDNASAGLAMSPGLATRTLTWPGTLGGKRIKELAAWILEWEPYQATVGMAALNSCINSRPLPESVILQPEAGQANLAVFEHFLPQLQGRKVVVVGHYPGIERYQDTMNLTVLERQPKSGDLPDAACEFLLQDASWVFLTASSLVNKTFPRLAELSAHANTVLMGPTVPWLPQLHEFGIDYLAGVEIADLNVLQQTVSQGGGVRIFEHGVRYRIAHLKPEISMTWLKRQIADCVAQKNQLTEAMEAWYSSGNSTRFPGFALLEQVNTRLSRLDSSYKPMWDSYGELPVSH
;
A
#
# COMPACT_ATOMS: atom_id res chain seq x y z
N MET A 1 2.24 0.59 19.36
CA MET A 1 1.08 -0.10 18.75
C MET A 1 0.95 -1.47 19.42
N THR A 2 -0.25 -1.85 19.86
CA THR A 2 -0.47 -3.06 20.69
C THR A 2 -0.44 -4.37 19.90
N ASN A 3 -0.68 -4.36 18.59
CA ASN A 3 -0.62 -5.56 17.73
C ASN A 3 0.04 -5.26 16.36
N PRO A 4 1.33 -5.60 16.15
CA PRO A 4 2.01 -5.38 14.87
C PRO A 4 1.49 -6.26 13.72
N ARG A 5 0.73 -7.32 14.00
CA ARG A 5 0.15 -8.18 12.95
C ARG A 5 -1.07 -7.56 12.27
N HIS A 6 -1.72 -6.62 12.94
CA HIS A 6 -3.00 -6.05 12.51
C HIS A 6 -2.93 -5.43 11.10
N ILE A 7 -1.85 -4.72 10.76
CA ILE A 7 -1.65 -4.18 9.42
C ILE A 7 -1.63 -5.26 8.34
N TYR A 8 -1.01 -6.41 8.61
CA TYR A 8 -0.91 -7.50 7.63
C TYR A 8 -2.23 -8.26 7.48
N GLU A 9 -2.95 -8.44 8.58
CA GLU A 9 -4.31 -8.97 8.57
C GLU A 9 -5.24 -8.07 7.73
N LEU A 10 -5.17 -6.75 7.91
CA LEU A 10 -5.89 -5.78 7.11
C LEU A 10 -5.55 -5.89 5.61
N LEU A 11 -4.26 -5.98 5.26
CA LEU A 11 -3.84 -6.14 3.87
C LEU A 11 -4.42 -7.41 3.24
N LEU A 12 -4.33 -8.54 3.95
CA LEU A 12 -4.80 -9.83 3.47
C LEU A 12 -6.33 -9.89 3.30
N ASP A 13 -7.10 -9.25 4.18
CA ASP A 13 -8.55 -9.15 4.01
C ASP A 13 -8.94 -8.42 2.74
N HIS A 14 -8.14 -7.41 2.38
CA HIS A 14 -8.36 -6.67 1.16
C HIS A 14 -7.98 -7.49 -0.08
N CYS A 15 -7.28 -8.62 0.04
CA CYS A 15 -6.98 -9.52 -1.07
C CYS A 15 -8.11 -10.52 -1.38
N SER A 16 -9.30 -9.99 -1.68
CA SER A 16 -10.49 -10.80 -2.01
C SER A 16 -10.65 -10.98 -3.52
N THR A 17 -9.85 -11.86 -4.13
CA THR A 17 -9.93 -12.16 -5.57
C THR A 17 -9.64 -13.64 -5.85
N GLU A 18 -10.26 -14.17 -6.91
CA GLU A 18 -9.92 -15.46 -7.52
C GLU A 18 -8.99 -15.32 -8.73
N ALA A 19 -8.53 -14.09 -9.03
CA ALA A 19 -7.59 -13.84 -10.11
C ALA A 19 -6.28 -14.62 -9.91
N THR A 20 -5.65 -14.96 -11.03
CA THR A 20 -4.34 -15.59 -11.07
C THR A 20 -3.27 -14.61 -11.53
N VAL A 21 -2.00 -14.93 -11.29
CA VAL A 21 -0.87 -14.20 -11.83
C VAL A 21 -0.84 -14.38 -13.35
N ASP A 22 -1.02 -13.29 -14.09
CA ASP A 22 -0.82 -13.25 -15.54
C ASP A 22 0.67 -13.07 -15.85
N ASN A 23 1.31 -12.08 -15.22
CA ASN A 23 2.74 -11.86 -15.33
C ASN A 23 3.34 -11.39 -14.00
N LEU A 24 4.58 -11.77 -13.73
CA LEU A 24 5.35 -11.32 -12.57
C LEU A 24 6.80 -11.05 -12.97
N THR A 25 7.24 -9.82 -12.77
CA THR A 25 8.61 -9.38 -13.06
C THR A 25 9.28 -8.93 -11.77
N ILE A 26 10.44 -9.52 -11.44
CA ILE A 26 11.33 -9.00 -10.40
C ILE A 26 12.40 -8.15 -11.12
N GLY A 27 12.16 -6.84 -11.21
CA GLY A 27 13.15 -5.90 -11.71
C GLY A 27 14.17 -5.52 -10.64
N LEU A 28 15.21 -4.78 -11.05
CA LEU A 28 16.28 -4.34 -10.14
C LEU A 28 15.78 -3.44 -8.99
N VAL A 29 14.78 -2.60 -9.26
CA VAL A 29 14.23 -1.64 -8.30
C VAL A 29 12.78 -1.96 -7.96
N TRP A 30 12.01 -2.49 -8.91
CA TRP A 30 10.59 -2.74 -8.73
C TRP A 30 10.24 -4.19 -9.08
N THR A 31 9.44 -4.81 -8.22
CA THR A 31 8.72 -6.04 -8.52
C THR A 31 7.30 -5.68 -8.93
N LEU A 32 6.88 -6.16 -10.09
CA LEU A 32 5.57 -5.90 -10.70
C LEU A 32 4.79 -7.21 -10.80
N CYS A 33 3.58 -7.22 -10.26
CA CYS A 33 2.62 -8.31 -10.44
C CYS A 33 1.44 -7.81 -11.26
N VAL A 34 1.13 -8.48 -12.36
CA VAL A 34 -0.08 -8.28 -13.17
C VAL A 34 -0.99 -9.48 -12.93
N ASN A 35 -2.24 -9.22 -12.59
CA ASN A 35 -3.23 -10.26 -12.40
C ASN A 35 -4.13 -10.42 -13.64
N SER A 36 -4.81 -11.55 -13.71
CA SER A 36 -5.69 -11.91 -14.83
C SER A 36 -7.03 -11.14 -14.85
N ASP A 37 -7.33 -10.34 -13.83
CA ASP A 37 -8.58 -9.59 -13.71
C ASP A 37 -8.38 -8.15 -14.21
N ASN A 38 -8.90 -7.88 -15.40
CA ASN A 38 -8.77 -6.58 -16.08
C ASN A 38 -7.32 -6.08 -16.21
N ALA A 39 -6.35 -6.99 -16.24
CA ALA A 39 -4.91 -6.68 -16.27
C ALA A 39 -4.48 -5.71 -15.15
N SER A 40 -5.13 -5.77 -13.98
CA SER A 40 -4.75 -4.91 -12.87
C SER A 40 -3.36 -5.30 -12.35
N ALA A 41 -2.59 -4.31 -11.91
CA ALA A 41 -1.21 -4.52 -11.53
C ALA A 41 -0.80 -3.78 -10.26
N GLY A 42 0.18 -4.34 -9.56
CA GLY A 42 0.71 -3.85 -8.30
C GLY A 42 2.23 -3.84 -8.31
N LEU A 43 2.79 -2.83 -7.65
CA LEU A 43 4.23 -2.64 -7.50
C LEU A 43 4.65 -2.86 -6.04
N ALA A 44 5.85 -3.36 -5.86
CA ALA A 44 6.57 -3.28 -4.60
C ALA A 44 8.06 -3.07 -4.90
N MET A 45 8.76 -2.31 -4.06
CA MET A 45 10.20 -2.13 -4.23
C MET A 45 10.93 -3.47 -4.04
N SER A 46 11.80 -3.80 -5.00
CA SER A 46 12.64 -4.99 -4.94
C SER A 46 13.66 -4.86 -3.80
N PRO A 47 14.00 -5.97 -3.12
CA PRO A 47 15.09 -5.96 -2.15
C PRO A 47 16.42 -5.55 -2.81
N GLY A 48 17.20 -4.71 -2.13
CA GLY A 48 18.54 -4.31 -2.58
C GLY A 48 19.63 -5.38 -2.43
N LEU A 49 19.26 -6.62 -2.09
CA LEU A 49 20.18 -7.72 -1.81
C LEU A 49 20.12 -8.76 -2.94
N ALA A 50 21.14 -8.85 -3.78
CA ALA A 50 21.17 -9.87 -4.83
C ALA A 50 21.24 -11.29 -4.24
N THR A 51 20.52 -12.23 -4.85
CA THR A 51 20.55 -13.65 -4.49
C THR A 51 20.56 -14.55 -5.72
N ARG A 52 21.14 -15.74 -5.58
CA ARG A 52 21.22 -16.79 -6.63
C ARG A 52 20.39 -18.03 -6.28
N THR A 53 19.60 -17.98 -5.21
CA THR A 53 19.07 -19.18 -4.53
C THR A 53 17.55 -19.20 -4.39
N LEU A 54 16.83 -18.29 -5.05
CA LEU A 54 15.36 -18.35 -5.06
C LEU A 54 14.89 -19.67 -5.67
N THR A 55 13.97 -20.35 -5.00
CA THR A 55 13.54 -21.73 -5.34
C THR A 55 12.28 -21.79 -6.22
N TRP A 56 11.55 -20.69 -6.31
CA TRP A 56 10.25 -20.56 -6.97
C TRP A 56 10.21 -19.82 -8.32
N PRO A 57 11.25 -19.12 -8.83
CA PRO A 57 11.19 -18.52 -10.16
C PRO A 57 10.81 -19.54 -11.24
N GLY A 58 9.98 -19.12 -12.20
CA GLY A 58 9.41 -19.99 -13.24
C GLY A 58 8.15 -20.76 -12.82
N THR A 59 7.74 -20.68 -11.55
CA THR A 59 6.56 -21.42 -11.04
C THR A 59 5.37 -20.53 -10.67
N LEU A 60 5.52 -19.21 -10.74
CA LEU A 60 4.54 -18.26 -10.18
C LEU A 60 3.39 -17.90 -11.12
N GLY A 61 3.58 -18.01 -12.44
CA GLY A 61 2.50 -17.77 -13.41
C GLY A 61 1.34 -18.74 -13.18
N GLY A 62 0.11 -18.23 -13.27
CA GLY A 62 -1.11 -19.01 -13.04
C GLY A 62 -1.44 -19.34 -11.58
N LYS A 63 -0.55 -19.04 -10.61
CA LYS A 63 -0.92 -19.14 -9.18
C LYS A 63 -1.98 -18.13 -8.82
N ARG A 64 -2.82 -18.44 -7.83
CA ARG A 64 -3.82 -17.47 -7.35
C ARG A 64 -3.10 -16.29 -6.70
N ILE A 65 -3.57 -15.07 -6.97
CA ILE A 65 -3.02 -13.85 -6.37
C ILE A 65 -3.04 -13.93 -4.85
N LYS A 66 -4.11 -14.50 -4.29
CA LYS A 66 -4.27 -14.71 -2.85
C LYS A 66 -3.23 -15.65 -2.23
N GLU A 67 -2.77 -16.66 -2.96
CA GLU A 67 -1.70 -17.55 -2.49
C GLU A 67 -0.38 -16.79 -2.36
N LEU A 68 -0.08 -15.91 -3.32
CA LEU A 68 1.12 -15.07 -3.26
C LEU A 68 0.98 -13.93 -2.26
N ALA A 69 -0.20 -13.32 -2.13
CA ALA A 69 -0.46 -12.25 -1.17
C ALA A 69 -0.12 -12.67 0.27
N ALA A 70 -0.40 -13.93 0.64
CA ALA A 70 -0.04 -14.49 1.94
C ALA A 70 1.48 -14.42 2.24
N TRP A 71 2.34 -14.37 1.21
CA TRP A 71 3.78 -14.25 1.37
C TRP A 71 4.21 -12.92 1.99
N ILE A 72 3.33 -11.93 2.11
CA ILE A 72 3.62 -10.70 2.86
C ILE A 72 4.02 -11.00 4.31
N LEU A 73 3.61 -12.14 4.87
CA LEU A 73 3.94 -12.58 6.22
C LEU A 73 5.35 -13.20 6.32
N GLU A 74 5.95 -13.58 5.19
CA GLU A 74 7.26 -14.23 5.16
C GLU A 74 8.38 -13.25 5.49
N TRP A 75 9.46 -13.77 6.08
CA TRP A 75 10.65 -12.99 6.42
C TRP A 75 11.69 -12.95 5.30
N GLU A 76 11.60 -13.85 4.32
CA GLU A 76 12.47 -13.79 3.14
C GLU A 76 12.08 -12.55 2.29
N PRO A 77 13.02 -11.63 2.03
CA PRO A 77 12.70 -10.34 1.41
C PRO A 77 12.01 -10.43 0.05
N TYR A 78 12.46 -11.33 -0.85
CA TYR A 78 11.86 -11.44 -2.17
C TYR A 78 10.44 -12.03 -2.12
N GLN A 79 10.20 -13.03 -1.26
CA GLN A 79 8.86 -13.58 -1.04
C GLN A 79 7.91 -12.51 -0.51
N ALA A 80 8.34 -11.73 0.48
CA ALA A 80 7.54 -10.62 1.02
C ALA A 80 7.25 -9.55 -0.03
N THR A 81 8.24 -9.19 -0.85
CA THR A 81 8.06 -8.23 -1.95
C THR A 81 7.06 -8.75 -2.99
N VAL A 82 7.16 -10.03 -3.38
CA VAL A 82 6.19 -10.65 -4.30
C VAL A 82 4.78 -10.64 -3.70
N GLY A 83 4.64 -10.96 -2.42
CA GLY A 83 3.36 -10.89 -1.72
C GLY A 83 2.78 -9.49 -1.70
N MET A 84 3.61 -8.46 -1.49
CA MET A 84 3.18 -7.07 -1.54
C MET A 84 2.75 -6.63 -2.95
N ALA A 85 3.48 -7.01 -4.00
CA ALA A 85 3.10 -6.69 -5.37
C ALA A 85 1.78 -7.38 -5.76
N ALA A 86 1.57 -8.62 -5.34
CA ALA A 86 0.32 -9.36 -5.54
C ALA A 86 -0.85 -8.72 -4.77
N LEU A 87 -0.63 -8.27 -3.53
CA LEU A 87 -1.61 -7.50 -2.75
C LEU A 87 -2.02 -6.23 -3.49
N ASN A 88 -1.04 -5.45 -3.94
CA ASN A 88 -1.30 -4.20 -4.64
C ASN A 88 -2.04 -4.45 -5.97
N SER A 89 -1.79 -5.55 -6.69
CA SER A 89 -2.55 -5.84 -7.92
C SER A 89 -4.03 -6.12 -7.62
N CYS A 90 -4.35 -6.76 -6.50
CA CYS A 90 -5.73 -6.98 -6.06
C CYS A 90 -6.39 -5.71 -5.49
N ILE A 91 -5.65 -4.86 -4.79
CA ILE A 91 -6.18 -3.60 -4.26
C ILE A 91 -6.47 -2.64 -5.42
N ASN A 92 -5.55 -2.54 -6.38
CA ASN A 92 -5.63 -1.66 -7.54
C ASN A 92 -6.66 -2.11 -8.59
N SER A 93 -7.27 -3.29 -8.47
CA SER A 93 -8.38 -3.69 -9.34
C SER A 93 -9.70 -2.97 -8.99
N ARG A 94 -9.73 -2.28 -7.84
CA ARG A 94 -10.83 -1.41 -7.42
C ARG A 94 -10.53 0.06 -7.74
N PRO A 95 -11.57 0.91 -7.83
CA PRO A 95 -11.37 2.35 -7.94
C PRO A 95 -10.49 2.88 -6.81
N LEU A 96 -9.48 3.68 -7.18
CA LEU A 96 -8.63 4.36 -6.22
C LEU A 96 -9.45 5.32 -5.35
N PRO A 97 -9.04 5.57 -4.09
CA PRO A 97 -9.68 6.59 -3.27
C PRO A 97 -9.55 7.97 -3.91
N GLU A 98 -10.43 8.88 -3.49
CA GLU A 98 -10.36 10.28 -3.89
C GLU A 98 -8.96 10.84 -3.60
N SER A 99 -8.35 11.40 -4.64
CA SER A 99 -6.93 11.77 -4.61
C SER A 99 -6.61 12.74 -5.74
N VAL A 100 -5.57 13.52 -5.54
CA VAL A 100 -5.07 14.50 -6.52
C VAL A 100 -3.91 13.89 -7.30
N ILE A 101 -3.96 13.97 -8.63
CA ILE A 101 -2.83 13.58 -9.50
C ILE A 101 -1.78 14.68 -9.43
N LEU A 102 -0.52 14.30 -9.17
CA LEU A 102 0.59 15.25 -9.21
C LEU A 102 1.10 15.44 -10.63
N GLN A 103 1.43 16.70 -10.95
CA GLN A 103 2.01 17.11 -12.22
C GLN A 103 3.40 17.67 -11.96
N PRO A 104 4.44 16.81 -11.91
CA PRO A 104 5.79 17.24 -11.61
C PRO A 104 6.44 17.99 -12.78
N GLU A 105 7.47 18.76 -12.47
CA GLU A 105 8.36 19.28 -13.49
C GLU A 105 9.12 18.14 -14.19
N ALA A 106 9.47 18.36 -15.46
CA ALA A 106 10.20 17.37 -16.25
C ALA A 106 11.52 16.97 -15.56
N GLY A 107 11.74 15.66 -15.42
CA GLY A 107 12.93 15.11 -14.74
C GLY A 107 12.87 15.09 -13.21
N GLN A 108 11.78 15.54 -12.59
CA GLN A 108 11.63 15.59 -11.12
C GLN A 108 10.47 14.73 -10.62
N ALA A 109 9.93 13.86 -11.48
CA ALA A 109 8.72 13.10 -11.18
C ALA A 109 8.83 12.17 -9.96
N ASN A 110 10.04 11.71 -9.61
CA ASN A 110 10.26 10.91 -8.40
C ASN A 110 10.18 11.73 -7.09
N LEU A 111 10.34 13.06 -7.17
CA LEU A 111 10.29 14.00 -6.03
C LEU A 111 8.97 14.76 -5.94
N ALA A 112 8.03 14.52 -6.85
CA ALA A 112 6.74 15.22 -6.96
C ALA A 112 5.99 15.35 -5.62
N VAL A 113 6.06 14.33 -4.78
CA VAL A 113 5.42 14.31 -3.46
C VAL A 113 6.02 15.38 -2.54
N PHE A 114 7.36 15.48 -2.49
CA PHE A 114 8.02 16.50 -1.69
C PHE A 114 7.73 17.91 -2.20
N GLU A 115 7.73 18.10 -3.52
CA GLU A 115 7.39 19.38 -4.15
C GLU A 115 5.97 19.83 -3.80
N HIS A 116 5.00 18.90 -3.83
CA HIS A 116 3.62 19.19 -3.44
C HIS A 116 3.51 19.71 -2.00
N PHE A 117 4.26 19.11 -1.08
CA PHE A 117 4.22 19.50 0.33
C PHE A 117 5.18 20.64 0.69
N LEU A 118 6.13 20.99 -0.18
CA LEU A 118 7.21 21.95 0.10
C LEU A 118 6.74 23.24 0.83
N PRO A 119 5.63 23.90 0.44
CA PRO A 119 5.16 25.10 1.15
C PRO A 119 4.77 24.85 2.62
N GLN A 120 4.37 23.64 2.98
CA GLN A 120 3.95 23.25 4.33
C GLN A 120 5.14 22.80 5.21
N LEU A 121 6.26 22.45 4.57
CA LEU A 121 7.44 21.91 5.24
C LEU A 121 8.43 23.00 5.71
N GLN A 122 8.30 24.23 5.20
CA GLN A 122 9.22 25.31 5.53
C GLN A 122 9.25 25.62 7.04
N GLY A 123 10.45 25.62 7.63
CA GLY A 123 10.65 25.84 9.06
C GLY A 123 10.19 24.69 9.98
N ARG A 124 9.77 23.55 9.43
CA ARG A 124 9.35 22.35 10.17
C ARG A 124 10.49 21.34 10.28
N LYS A 125 10.50 20.55 11.35
CA LYS A 125 11.39 19.39 11.48
C LYS A 125 10.82 18.24 10.65
N VAL A 126 11.49 17.92 9.54
CA VAL A 126 11.07 16.90 8.57
C VAL A 126 12.00 15.70 8.68
N VAL A 127 11.42 14.51 8.89
CA VAL A 127 12.16 13.25 8.85
C VAL A 127 11.65 12.41 7.69
N VAL A 128 12.56 11.89 6.88
CA VAL A 128 12.23 11.02 5.74
C VAL A 128 12.84 9.65 6.01
N VAL A 129 12.01 8.62 6.04
CA VAL A 129 12.43 7.23 6.18
C VAL A 129 12.48 6.60 4.80
N GLY A 130 13.69 6.29 4.34
CA GLY A 130 13.99 5.89 2.98
C GLY A 130 14.62 7.03 2.18
N HIS A 131 15.72 6.76 1.51
CA HIS A 131 16.44 7.75 0.72
C HIS A 131 15.88 7.83 -0.72
N TYR A 132 15.43 9.02 -1.13
CA TYR A 132 14.89 9.29 -2.46
C TYR A 132 15.94 10.00 -3.33
N PRO A 133 16.26 9.51 -4.54
CA PRO A 133 17.29 10.13 -5.38
C PRO A 133 17.03 11.62 -5.64
N GLY A 134 17.99 12.47 -5.27
CA GLY A 134 17.94 13.92 -5.48
C GLY A 134 17.27 14.72 -4.35
N ILE A 135 16.85 14.07 -3.26
CA ILE A 135 16.23 14.74 -2.11
C ILE A 135 17.17 15.72 -1.40
N GLU A 136 18.49 15.52 -1.54
CA GLU A 136 19.54 16.33 -0.91
C GLU A 136 19.45 17.81 -1.30
N ARG A 137 18.86 18.12 -2.46
CA ARG A 137 18.64 19.49 -2.93
C ARG A 137 17.75 20.33 -2.01
N TYR A 138 17.00 19.69 -1.11
CA TYR A 138 16.15 20.38 -0.15
C TYR A 138 16.80 20.54 1.22
N GLN A 139 18.01 20.05 1.44
CA GLN A 139 18.70 20.16 2.74
C GLN A 139 18.96 21.63 3.13
N ASP A 140 19.19 22.51 2.16
CA ASP A 140 19.41 23.94 2.42
C ASP A 140 18.11 24.73 2.60
N THR A 141 16.96 24.19 2.16
CA THR A 141 15.67 24.87 2.19
C THR A 141 14.74 24.36 3.30
N MET A 142 15.03 23.19 3.86
CA MET A 142 14.23 22.54 4.91
C MET A 142 15.11 21.92 5.99
N ASN A 143 14.60 21.89 7.22
CA ASN A 143 15.22 21.10 8.29
C ASN A 143 14.89 19.61 8.07
N LEU A 144 15.63 19.01 7.15
CA LEU A 144 15.43 17.66 6.62
C LEU A 144 16.46 16.71 7.22
N THR A 145 15.99 15.58 7.76
CA THR A 145 16.84 14.44 8.14
C THR A 145 16.36 13.17 7.44
N VAL A 146 17.27 12.46 6.77
CA VAL A 146 16.97 11.20 6.09
C VAL A 146 17.46 10.03 6.95
N LEU A 147 16.59 9.04 7.15
CA LEU A 147 16.90 7.78 7.83
C LEU A 147 16.90 6.65 6.79
N GLU A 148 18.01 5.93 6.69
CA GLU A 148 18.15 4.84 5.71
C GLU A 148 18.92 3.66 6.31
N ARG A 149 18.53 2.43 5.92
CA ARG A 149 19.16 1.19 6.38
C ARG A 149 20.58 1.03 5.83
N GLN A 150 20.79 1.51 4.62
CA GLN A 150 22.11 1.63 3.98
C GLN A 150 22.40 3.12 3.75
N PRO A 151 22.75 3.86 4.82
CA PRO A 151 22.85 5.31 4.76
C PRO A 151 23.97 5.76 3.81
N LYS A 152 23.71 6.83 3.06
CA LYS A 152 24.73 7.56 2.31
C LYS A 152 25.27 8.72 3.16
N SER A 153 26.22 9.46 2.59
CA SER A 153 26.74 10.68 3.20
C SER A 153 25.60 11.67 3.47
N GLY A 154 25.43 12.07 4.74
CA GLY A 154 24.37 12.97 5.18
C GLY A 154 23.10 12.27 5.69
N ASP A 155 22.92 10.97 5.41
CA ASP A 155 21.85 10.17 5.99
C ASP A 155 22.25 9.67 7.39
N LEU A 156 21.25 9.37 8.23
CA LEU A 156 21.42 8.66 9.48
C LEU A 156 20.97 7.19 9.34
N PRO A 157 21.52 6.27 10.15
CA PRO A 157 21.07 4.89 10.15
C PRO A 157 19.61 4.78 10.61
N ASP A 158 18.90 3.74 10.15
CA ASP A 158 17.49 3.48 10.49
C ASP A 158 17.21 3.43 12.00
N ALA A 159 18.17 2.97 12.81
CA ALA A 159 18.09 2.97 14.28
C ALA A 159 17.89 4.37 14.91
N ALA A 160 18.23 5.46 14.21
CA ALA A 160 18.00 6.83 14.69
C ALA A 160 16.51 7.20 14.75
N CYS A 161 15.61 6.38 14.20
CA CYS A 161 14.16 6.60 14.23
C CYS A 161 13.61 6.78 15.65
N GLU A 162 14.13 6.02 16.62
CA GLU A 162 13.73 6.07 18.04
C GLU A 162 14.00 7.42 18.71
N PHE A 163 14.94 8.20 18.17
CA PHE A 163 15.38 9.49 18.73
C PHE A 163 14.79 10.69 17.99
N LEU A 164 14.29 10.50 16.77
CA LEU A 164 13.97 11.61 15.87
C LEU A 164 12.51 11.69 15.48
N LEU A 165 11.81 10.56 15.35
CA LEU A 165 10.44 10.55 14.83
C LEU A 165 9.44 11.18 15.79
N GLN A 166 9.60 10.99 17.11
CA GLN A 166 8.68 11.54 18.11
C GLN A 166 8.68 13.08 18.15
N ASP A 167 9.79 13.70 17.74
CA ASP A 167 9.96 15.15 17.70
C ASP A 167 9.68 15.75 16.31
N ALA A 168 9.42 14.91 15.29
CA ALA A 168 9.22 15.37 13.93
C ALA A 168 7.87 16.07 13.80
N SER A 169 7.82 17.15 13.00
CA SER A 169 6.55 17.78 12.61
C SER A 169 5.93 17.10 11.40
N TRP A 170 6.79 16.55 10.53
CA TRP A 170 6.41 15.81 9.33
C TRP A 170 7.28 14.56 9.21
N VAL A 171 6.65 13.43 8.90
CA VAL A 171 7.34 12.18 8.60
C VAL A 171 6.90 11.66 7.24
N PHE A 172 7.86 11.48 6.33
CA PHE A 172 7.65 10.78 5.07
C PHE A 172 8.15 9.34 5.21
N LEU A 173 7.23 8.38 5.23
CA LEU A 173 7.53 6.97 5.40
C LEU A 173 7.52 6.26 4.06
N THR A 174 8.61 5.59 3.69
CA THR A 174 8.60 4.66 2.57
C THR A 174 7.63 3.50 2.81
N ALA A 175 6.78 3.21 1.83
CA ALA A 175 5.87 2.06 1.89
C ALA A 175 6.61 0.70 1.85
N SER A 176 7.90 0.67 1.47
CA SER A 176 8.74 -0.52 1.60
C SER A 176 8.91 -0.99 3.05
N SER A 177 8.59 -0.13 4.03
CA SER A 177 8.52 -0.49 5.45
C SER A 177 7.46 -1.57 5.76
N LEU A 178 6.41 -1.69 4.93
CA LEU A 178 5.42 -2.77 5.03
C LEU A 178 6.06 -4.12 4.71
N VAL A 179 6.89 -4.16 3.67
CA VAL A 179 7.54 -5.38 3.18
C VAL A 179 8.58 -5.90 4.16
N ASN A 180 9.38 -5.01 4.75
CA ASN A 180 10.47 -5.37 5.66
C ASN A 180 10.07 -5.37 7.16
N LYS A 181 8.78 -5.19 7.46
CA LYS A 181 8.16 -5.28 8.79
C LYS A 181 8.54 -4.17 9.77
N THR A 182 9.09 -3.05 9.31
CA THR A 182 9.36 -1.90 10.18
C THR A 182 8.18 -0.93 10.29
N PHE A 183 7.20 -0.98 9.38
CA PHE A 183 6.04 -0.08 9.37
C PHE A 183 5.34 0.04 10.74
N PRO A 184 4.98 -1.07 11.43
CA PRO A 184 4.36 -1.00 12.75
C PRO A 184 5.00 -0.03 13.75
N ARG A 185 6.34 -0.07 13.86
CA ARG A 185 7.07 0.74 14.82
C ARG A 185 7.28 2.16 14.31
N LEU A 186 7.58 2.31 13.01
CA LEU A 186 7.75 3.63 12.40
C LEU A 186 6.46 4.46 12.47
N ALA A 187 5.31 3.83 12.21
CA ALA A 187 4.01 4.47 12.31
C ALA A 187 3.71 4.89 13.75
N GLU A 188 3.96 4.02 14.74
CA GLU A 188 3.82 4.35 16.16
C GLU A 188 4.68 5.55 16.58
N LEU A 189 5.96 5.55 16.20
CA LEU A 189 6.89 6.63 16.53
C LEU A 189 6.52 7.96 15.85
N SER A 190 5.77 7.91 14.73
CA SER A 190 5.37 9.09 13.96
C SER A 190 4.00 9.63 14.36
N ALA A 191 3.34 9.07 15.38
CA ALA A 191 1.94 9.35 15.71
C ALA A 191 1.63 10.82 16.07
N HIS A 192 2.64 11.66 16.29
CA HIS A 192 2.48 13.09 16.59
C HIS A 192 2.84 14.00 15.40
N ALA A 193 3.33 13.44 14.30
CA ALA A 193 3.69 14.15 13.10
C ALA A 193 2.58 14.06 12.05
N ASN A 194 2.56 15.01 11.10
CA ASN A 194 1.85 14.79 9.84
C ASN A 194 2.59 13.71 9.06
N THR A 195 1.95 12.56 8.85
CA THR A 195 2.60 11.36 8.31
C THR A 195 2.14 11.06 6.89
N VAL A 196 3.10 10.95 5.98
CA VAL A 196 2.89 10.61 4.56
C VAL A 196 3.48 9.23 4.30
N LEU A 197 2.65 8.22 4.06
CA LEU A 197 3.11 6.92 3.57
C LEU A 197 3.24 7.00 2.05
N MET A 198 4.45 6.80 1.51
CA MET A 198 4.75 7.14 0.13
C MET A 198 5.54 6.10 -0.65
N GLY A 199 5.33 6.14 -1.97
CA GLY A 199 6.05 5.36 -2.98
C GLY A 199 5.16 4.37 -3.73
N PRO A 200 5.65 3.77 -4.83
CA PRO A 200 4.90 2.79 -5.62
C PRO A 200 4.44 1.52 -4.86
N THR A 201 5.06 1.22 -3.72
CA THR A 201 4.66 0.11 -2.84
C THR A 201 3.37 0.40 -2.04
N VAL A 202 2.89 1.65 -1.98
CA VAL A 202 1.73 2.04 -1.18
C VAL A 202 0.48 1.26 -1.60
N PRO A 203 -0.19 0.53 -0.69
CA PRO A 203 -1.52 0.00 -0.92
C PRO A 203 -2.55 1.12 -0.79
N TRP A 204 -3.45 1.25 -1.76
CA TRP A 204 -4.50 2.28 -1.79
C TRP A 204 -5.65 1.98 -0.81
N LEU A 205 -5.34 1.96 0.49
CA LEU A 205 -6.26 1.64 1.58
C LEU A 205 -6.40 2.81 2.56
N PRO A 206 -7.50 3.59 2.50
CA PRO A 206 -7.77 4.66 3.44
C PRO A 206 -7.79 4.25 4.93
N GLN A 207 -7.99 2.97 5.27
CA GLN A 207 -7.91 2.50 6.67
C GLN A 207 -6.51 2.58 7.27
N LEU A 208 -5.49 2.89 6.47
CA LEU A 208 -4.16 3.17 7.01
C LEU A 208 -4.15 4.36 8.00
N HIS A 209 -5.20 5.19 8.01
CA HIS A 209 -5.40 6.21 9.05
C HIS A 209 -5.45 5.62 10.47
N GLU A 210 -5.90 4.37 10.64
CA GLU A 210 -5.92 3.67 11.94
C GLU A 210 -4.51 3.50 12.54
N PHE A 211 -3.49 3.61 11.70
CA PHE A 211 -2.07 3.52 12.06
C PHE A 211 -1.41 4.90 12.19
N GLY A 212 -2.19 5.99 12.17
CA GLY A 212 -1.65 7.36 12.26
C GLY A 212 -1.08 7.89 10.95
N ILE A 213 -1.52 7.36 9.81
CA ILE A 213 -1.15 7.88 8.48
C ILE A 213 -2.16 8.95 8.05
N ASP A 214 -1.69 10.16 7.76
CA ASP A 214 -2.54 11.27 7.31
C ASP A 214 -2.68 11.30 5.78
N TYR A 215 -1.64 10.88 5.06
CA TYR A 215 -1.62 10.92 3.59
C TYR A 215 -1.08 9.63 2.98
N LEU A 216 -1.73 9.19 1.91
CA LEU A 216 -1.19 8.19 0.99
C LEU A 216 -0.66 8.89 -0.25
N ALA A 217 0.65 8.76 -0.48
CA ALA A 217 1.31 9.22 -1.69
C ALA A 217 1.77 8.02 -2.53
N GLY A 218 0.79 7.32 -3.10
CA GLY A 218 1.00 6.16 -3.98
C GLY A 218 1.05 6.53 -5.45
N VAL A 219 1.01 5.52 -6.32
CA VAL A 219 0.98 5.72 -7.77
C VAL A 219 -0.26 5.12 -8.42
N GLU A 220 -0.74 5.77 -9.47
CA GLU A 220 -1.60 5.13 -10.47
C GLU A 220 -0.76 4.64 -11.64
N ILE A 221 -1.16 3.53 -12.25
CA ILE A 221 -0.54 3.03 -13.47
C ILE A 221 -1.17 3.78 -14.65
N ALA A 222 -0.35 4.55 -15.36
CA ALA A 222 -0.79 5.34 -16.51
C ALA A 222 -0.70 4.54 -17.82
N ASP A 223 0.37 3.74 -17.97
CA ASP A 223 0.57 2.83 -19.09
C ASP A 223 1.23 1.53 -18.61
N LEU A 224 0.46 0.44 -18.62
CA LEU A 224 0.92 -0.85 -18.13
C LEU A 224 2.03 -1.45 -19.01
N ASN A 225 1.96 -1.28 -20.33
CA ASN A 225 2.94 -1.86 -21.25
C ASN A 225 4.29 -1.16 -21.08
N VAL A 226 4.29 0.17 -21.02
CA VAL A 226 5.50 0.96 -20.77
C VAL A 226 6.07 0.64 -19.38
N LEU A 227 5.21 0.49 -18.36
CA LEU A 227 5.63 0.09 -17.03
C LEU A 227 6.31 -1.30 -17.04
N GLN A 228 5.69 -2.30 -17.66
CA GLN A 228 6.26 -3.66 -17.76
C GLN A 228 7.62 -3.66 -18.46
N GLN A 229 7.75 -2.91 -19.56
CA GLN A 229 9.01 -2.77 -20.28
C GLN A 229 10.07 -2.07 -19.40
N THR A 230 9.70 -0.98 -18.74
CA THR A 230 10.62 -0.20 -17.90
C THR A 230 11.13 -1.03 -16.72
N VAL A 231 10.24 -1.75 -16.04
CA VAL A 231 10.60 -2.61 -14.90
C VAL A 231 11.50 -3.75 -15.34
N SER A 232 11.18 -4.42 -16.46
CA SER A 232 11.99 -5.55 -16.97
C SER A 232 13.38 -5.11 -17.47
N GLN A 233 13.55 -3.84 -17.83
CA GLN A 233 14.83 -3.23 -18.23
C GLN A 233 15.58 -2.58 -17.06
N GLY A 234 15.10 -2.74 -15.82
CA GLY A 234 15.77 -2.23 -14.61
C GLY A 234 15.54 -0.74 -14.32
N GLY A 235 14.53 -0.12 -14.93
CA GLY A 235 14.19 1.29 -14.71
C GLY A 235 13.68 1.54 -13.28
N GLY A 236 14.48 2.27 -12.49
CA GLY A 236 14.11 2.72 -11.15
C GLY A 236 13.17 3.93 -11.18
N VAL A 237 13.73 5.14 -11.15
CA VAL A 237 12.94 6.40 -11.25
C VAL A 237 12.29 6.58 -12.62
N ARG A 238 12.72 5.85 -13.64
CA ARG A 238 12.17 5.95 -15.00
C ARG A 238 10.70 5.52 -15.10
N ILE A 239 10.18 4.74 -14.15
CA ILE A 239 8.75 4.39 -14.14
C ILE A 239 7.85 5.64 -14.08
N PHE A 240 8.34 6.74 -13.50
CA PHE A 240 7.58 7.99 -13.34
C PHE A 240 7.55 8.86 -14.62
N GLU A 241 8.30 8.52 -15.67
CA GLU A 241 8.26 9.26 -16.94
C GLU A 241 6.93 9.02 -17.65
N HIS A 242 6.56 7.74 -17.80
CA HIS A 242 5.41 7.34 -18.62
C HIS A 242 4.62 6.14 -18.06
N GLY A 243 5.21 5.34 -17.16
CA GLY A 243 4.55 4.13 -16.64
C GLY A 243 3.54 4.42 -15.53
N VAL A 244 3.88 5.33 -14.62
CA VAL A 244 3.07 5.66 -13.45
C VAL A 244 3.03 7.16 -13.18
N ARG A 245 2.02 7.61 -12.44
CA ARG A 245 1.91 8.98 -11.91
C ARG A 245 1.64 8.95 -10.42
N TYR A 246 2.25 9.86 -9.67
CA TYR A 246 1.93 10.01 -8.26
C TYR A 246 0.51 10.56 -8.09
N ARG A 247 -0.17 10.03 -7.08
CA ARG A 247 -1.40 10.61 -6.55
C ARG A 247 -1.25 10.83 -5.05
N ILE A 248 -1.96 11.81 -4.51
CA ILE A 248 -2.04 12.05 -3.07
C ILE A 248 -3.49 11.94 -2.62
N ALA A 249 -3.76 11.01 -1.71
CA ALA A 249 -5.01 10.93 -0.96
C ALA A 249 -4.77 11.46 0.46
N HIS A 250 -5.62 12.39 0.90
CA HIS A 250 -5.65 12.84 2.29
C HIS A 250 -6.68 11.99 3.05
N LEU A 251 -6.25 11.30 4.10
CA LEU A 251 -7.08 10.38 4.89
C LEU A 251 -7.88 11.11 5.97
N LYS A 252 -8.62 12.15 5.57
CA LYS A 252 -9.52 12.87 6.50
C LYS A 252 -10.61 11.93 7.03
N PRO A 253 -11.10 12.13 8.27
CA PRO A 253 -12.16 11.31 8.82
C PRO A 253 -13.39 11.18 7.91
N GLU A 254 -13.83 12.28 7.29
CA GLU A 254 -15.04 12.25 6.44
C GLU A 254 -14.85 11.40 5.17
N ILE A 255 -13.67 11.51 4.54
CA ILE A 255 -13.31 10.78 3.32
C ILE A 255 -13.15 9.29 3.66
N SER A 256 -12.44 8.98 4.74
CA SER A 256 -12.25 7.62 5.25
C SER A 256 -13.58 6.96 5.61
N MET A 257 -14.50 7.68 6.26
CA MET A 257 -15.86 7.19 6.56
C MET A 257 -16.69 6.92 5.30
N THR A 258 -16.64 7.83 4.32
CA THR A 258 -17.35 7.65 3.03
C THR A 258 -16.83 6.42 2.29
N TRP A 259 -15.51 6.23 2.29
CA TRP A 259 -14.88 5.06 1.70
C TRP A 259 -15.24 3.78 2.46
N LEU A 260 -15.23 3.80 3.80
CA LEU A 260 -15.61 2.65 4.63
C LEU A 260 -17.07 2.25 4.39
N LYS A 261 -18.00 3.22 4.34
CA LYS A 261 -19.41 2.97 3.99
C LYS A 261 -19.54 2.24 2.65
N ARG A 262 -18.80 2.69 1.63
CA ARG A 262 -18.81 2.04 0.31
C ARG A 262 -18.29 0.62 0.38
N GLN A 263 -17.16 0.38 1.07
CA GLN A 263 -16.63 -0.97 1.21
C GLN A 263 -17.52 -1.90 2.04
N ILE A 264 -18.18 -1.41 3.08
CA ILE A 264 -19.18 -2.15 3.85
C ILE A 264 -20.32 -2.54 2.91
N ALA A 265 -20.85 -1.61 2.13
CA ALA A 265 -21.92 -1.89 1.16
C ALA A 265 -21.51 -2.94 0.12
N ASP A 266 -20.32 -2.82 -0.47
CA ASP A 266 -19.78 -3.80 -1.43
C ASP A 266 -19.62 -5.20 -0.78
N CYS A 267 -19.12 -5.24 0.46
CA CYS A 267 -18.91 -6.47 1.21
C CYS A 267 -20.24 -7.15 1.59
N VAL A 268 -21.26 -6.37 1.97
CA VAL A 268 -22.62 -6.85 2.23
C VAL A 268 -23.24 -7.40 0.95
N ALA A 269 -23.09 -6.72 -0.19
CA ALA A 269 -23.59 -7.22 -1.47
C ALA A 269 -22.95 -8.56 -1.85
N GLN A 270 -21.63 -8.67 -1.71
CA GLN A 270 -20.90 -9.93 -1.96
C GLN A 270 -21.33 -11.04 -1.00
N LYS A 271 -21.52 -10.73 0.28
CA LYS A 271 -22.02 -11.68 1.29
C LYS A 271 -23.39 -12.22 0.91
N ASN A 272 -24.31 -11.35 0.50
CA ASN A 272 -25.66 -11.73 0.12
C ASN A 272 -25.62 -12.67 -1.10
N GLN A 273 -24.86 -12.33 -2.14
CA GLN A 273 -24.68 -13.21 -3.31
C GLN A 273 -24.14 -14.59 -2.96
N LEU A 274 -23.12 -14.66 -2.08
CA LEU A 274 -22.55 -15.93 -1.64
C LEU A 274 -23.52 -16.74 -0.77
N THR A 275 -24.34 -16.07 0.03
CA THR A 275 -25.35 -16.70 0.88
C THR A 275 -26.46 -17.30 0.02
N GLU A 276 -26.97 -16.56 -0.97
CA GLU A 276 -27.95 -17.04 -1.95
C GLU A 276 -27.42 -18.24 -2.74
N ALA A 277 -26.16 -18.18 -3.21
CA ALA A 277 -25.51 -19.28 -3.91
C ALA A 277 -25.35 -20.53 -3.03
N MET A 278 -25.06 -20.35 -1.74
CA MET A 278 -24.96 -21.43 -0.76
C MET A 278 -26.33 -22.07 -0.50
N GLU A 279 -27.38 -21.28 -0.34
CA GLU A 279 -28.75 -21.78 -0.18
C GLU A 279 -29.21 -22.58 -1.40
N ALA A 280 -28.93 -22.09 -2.61
CA ALA A 280 -29.21 -22.79 -3.86
C ALA A 280 -28.42 -24.11 -3.99
N TRP A 281 -27.16 -24.14 -3.54
CA TRP A 281 -26.32 -25.33 -3.53
C TRP A 281 -26.92 -26.46 -2.67
N TYR A 282 -27.37 -26.14 -1.46
CA TYR A 282 -27.97 -27.15 -0.57
C TYR A 282 -29.41 -27.51 -0.99
N SER A 283 -30.19 -26.54 -1.50
CA SER A 283 -31.55 -26.78 -1.99
C SER A 283 -31.60 -27.69 -3.22
N SER A 284 -30.53 -27.72 -4.02
CA SER A 284 -30.37 -28.66 -5.14
C SER A 284 -29.95 -30.08 -4.72
N GLY A 285 -29.91 -30.37 -3.41
CA GLY A 285 -29.65 -31.70 -2.87
C GLY A 285 -28.17 -32.06 -2.74
N ASN A 286 -27.26 -31.11 -2.91
CA ASN A 286 -25.83 -31.35 -2.68
C ASN A 286 -25.58 -31.59 -1.19
N SER A 287 -24.89 -32.69 -0.87
CA SER A 287 -24.51 -33.05 0.50
C SER A 287 -23.10 -32.60 0.89
N THR A 288 -22.30 -32.14 -0.07
CA THR A 288 -20.94 -31.66 0.14
C THR A 288 -20.92 -30.17 0.49
N ARG A 289 -19.83 -29.71 1.13
CA ARG A 289 -19.68 -28.30 1.54
C ARG A 289 -19.74 -27.38 0.32
N PHE A 290 -20.47 -26.27 0.45
CA PHE A 290 -20.56 -25.24 -0.58
C PHE A 290 -19.15 -24.80 -1.04
N PRO A 291 -18.84 -24.85 -2.36
CA PRO A 291 -17.52 -24.51 -2.86
C PRO A 291 -17.03 -23.10 -2.48
N GLY A 292 -17.95 -22.13 -2.38
CA GLY A 292 -17.65 -20.75 -2.00
C GLY A 292 -17.58 -20.49 -0.50
N PHE A 293 -17.66 -21.52 0.36
CA PHE A 293 -17.74 -21.33 1.82
C PHE A 293 -16.53 -20.57 2.40
N ALA A 294 -15.32 -20.90 1.94
CA ALA A 294 -14.10 -20.23 2.42
C ALA A 294 -14.10 -18.73 2.06
N LEU A 295 -14.64 -18.37 0.89
CA LEU A 295 -14.79 -16.96 0.50
C LEU A 295 -15.86 -16.28 1.36
N LEU A 296 -16.97 -16.94 1.66
CA LEU A 296 -18.00 -16.41 2.54
C LEU A 296 -17.49 -16.13 3.97
N GLU A 297 -16.69 -17.04 4.55
CA GLU A 297 -16.05 -16.80 5.87
C GLU A 297 -15.14 -15.57 5.85
N GLN A 298 -14.39 -15.38 4.77
CA GLN A 298 -13.51 -14.23 4.62
C GLN A 298 -14.28 -12.93 4.46
N VAL A 299 -15.34 -12.93 3.66
CA VAL A 299 -16.24 -11.77 3.52
C VAL A 299 -16.85 -11.42 4.87
N ASN A 300 -17.29 -12.40 5.67
CA ASN A 300 -17.79 -12.14 7.03
C ASN A 300 -16.73 -11.55 7.96
N THR A 301 -15.50 -12.08 7.92
CA THR A 301 -14.38 -11.58 8.73
C THR A 301 -14.03 -10.14 8.35
N ARG A 302 -13.97 -9.86 7.04
CA ARG A 302 -13.71 -8.53 6.49
C ARG A 302 -14.82 -7.55 6.88
N LEU A 303 -16.09 -7.93 6.76
CA LEU A 303 -17.21 -7.09 7.16
C LEU A 303 -17.13 -6.73 8.65
N SER A 304 -16.87 -7.71 9.52
CA SER A 304 -16.70 -7.47 10.96
C SER A 304 -15.55 -6.49 11.26
N ARG A 305 -14.46 -6.54 10.51
CA ARG A 305 -13.32 -5.62 10.66
C ARG A 305 -13.67 -4.23 10.14
N LEU A 306 -14.29 -4.12 8.97
CA LEU A 306 -14.77 -2.85 8.43
C LEU A 306 -15.75 -2.14 9.38
N ASP A 307 -16.67 -2.88 10.00
CA ASP A 307 -17.58 -2.32 11.01
C ASP A 307 -16.83 -1.85 12.27
N SER A 308 -15.80 -2.59 12.69
CA SER A 308 -14.95 -2.23 13.83
C SER A 308 -14.12 -0.97 13.56
N SER A 309 -13.65 -0.78 12.33
CA SER A 309 -12.97 0.43 11.86
C SER A 309 -13.92 1.62 11.75
N TYR A 310 -15.14 1.40 11.26
CA TYR A 310 -16.12 2.47 11.03
C TYR A 310 -16.69 3.04 12.32
N LYS A 311 -16.95 2.19 13.33
CA LYS A 311 -17.64 2.60 14.56
C LYS A 311 -16.94 3.74 15.33
N PRO A 312 -15.63 3.68 15.65
CA PRO A 312 -14.95 4.78 16.35
C PRO A 312 -14.96 6.10 15.56
N MET A 313 -14.89 6.02 14.22
CA MET A 313 -14.98 7.21 13.37
C MET A 313 -16.38 7.83 13.41
N TRP A 314 -17.41 7.00 13.34
CA TRP A 314 -18.80 7.47 13.48
C TRP A 314 -19.05 8.08 14.85
N ASP A 315 -18.57 7.45 15.93
CA ASP A 315 -18.70 7.95 17.29
C ASP A 315 -17.97 9.30 17.49
N SER A 316 -16.87 9.54 16.76
CA SER A 316 -16.06 10.76 16.88
C SER A 316 -16.45 11.88 15.91
N TYR A 317 -16.96 11.54 14.71
CA TYR A 317 -17.14 12.49 13.60
C TYR A 317 -18.51 12.41 12.92
N GLY A 318 -19.38 11.45 13.29
CA GLY A 318 -20.66 11.19 12.63
C GLY A 318 -21.71 12.29 12.80
N GLU A 319 -21.53 13.19 13.77
CA GLU A 319 -22.42 14.33 14.04
C GLU A 319 -21.90 15.67 13.47
N LEU A 320 -20.71 15.69 12.86
CA LEU A 320 -20.18 16.93 12.28
C LEU A 320 -20.92 17.24 10.97
N PRO A 321 -21.46 18.47 10.79
CA PRO A 321 -22.11 18.84 9.55
C PRO A 321 -21.10 18.78 8.41
N VAL A 322 -21.46 18.12 7.31
CA VAL A 322 -20.69 18.14 6.06
C VAL A 322 -20.63 19.59 5.59
N SER A 323 -19.49 20.26 5.75
CA SER A 323 -19.25 21.55 5.14
C SER A 323 -19.12 21.34 3.63
N HIS A 324 -20.15 21.75 2.89
CA HIS A 324 -20.19 21.79 1.43
C HIS A 324 -19.16 22.73 0.84
#